data_AF-A0A5P9CSA2-F1
#
_entry.id   AF-A0A5P9CSA2-F1
#
_cell.length_a   1.000
_cell.length_b   1.000
_cell.length_c   1.000
_cell.angle_alpha   90.00
_cell.angle_beta   90.00
_cell.angle_gamma   90.00
#
_symmetry.space_group_name_H-M   'P 1'
#
loop_
_entity.id
_entity.type
_entity.pdbx_description
1 polymer ?
#
loop_
_entity_poly.entity_id
_entity_poly.type
_entity_poly.pdbx_seq_one_letter_code
_entity_poly.pdbx_strand_id
1 'polypeptide(L)'
;MTVTRQFLTETHLSHQDFAVNLLAPKMGEIEPKDIVDWSRWVGAHKKRVQRYLSLELDMPLKLKWFWISALPNKYATLVKERLNAAQGYTLPLPVLSSCDSVVSGVPELLSASADIAKNLEPAYDGIYDEHDSLEASNKLIDSLLRSAVTYVEEARKVHNGTGATGSDFNVKDFKF
;
A
#
# COMPACT_ATOMS: atom_id res chain seq x y z
N MET A 1 10.21 -3.85 -10.59
CA MET A 1 11.44 -4.07 -9.80
C MET A 1 12.00 -2.80 -9.14
N THR A 2 11.65 -1.61 -9.62
CA THR A 2 12.10 -0.32 -9.04
C THR A 2 11.75 -0.15 -7.56
N VAL A 3 10.56 -0.58 -7.14
CA VAL A 3 10.11 -0.51 -5.73
C VAL A 3 10.95 -1.39 -4.80
N THR A 4 11.33 -2.60 -5.25
CA THR A 4 12.20 -3.47 -4.46
C THR A 4 13.62 -2.91 -4.35
N ARG A 5 14.13 -2.25 -5.42
CA ARG A 5 15.43 -1.55 -5.35
C ARG A 5 15.38 -0.41 -4.33
N GLN A 6 14.32 0.39 -4.34
CA GLN A 6 14.10 1.45 -3.36
C GLN A 6 14.10 0.91 -1.92
N PHE A 7 13.36 -0.18 -1.67
CA PHE A 7 13.36 -0.85 -0.37
C PHE A 7 14.76 -1.26 0.09
N LEU A 8 15.55 -1.89 -0.77
CA LEU A 8 16.90 -2.33 -0.43
C LEU A 8 17.85 -1.15 -0.17
N THR A 9 17.67 -0.04 -0.89
CA THR A 9 18.43 1.19 -0.64
C THR A 9 18.05 1.85 0.68
N GLU A 10 16.76 1.95 1.00
CA GLU A 10 16.27 2.60 2.25
C GLU A 10 16.58 1.78 3.51
N THR A 11 16.60 0.44 3.41
CA THR A 11 16.83 -0.45 4.55
C THR A 11 18.26 -0.95 4.67
N HIS A 12 19.13 -0.62 3.70
CA HIS A 12 20.50 -1.12 3.59
C HIS A 12 20.63 -2.66 3.60
N LEU A 13 19.55 -3.37 3.29
CA LEU A 13 19.57 -4.83 3.18
C LEU A 13 20.32 -5.26 1.91
N SER A 14 21.15 -6.28 2.03
CA SER A 14 21.84 -6.82 0.87
C SER A 14 20.88 -7.67 0.01
N HIS A 15 21.24 -7.87 -1.25
CA HIS A 15 20.51 -8.80 -2.13
C HIS A 15 20.48 -10.22 -1.56
N GLN A 16 21.52 -10.60 -0.82
CA GLN A 16 21.60 -11.90 -0.16
C GLN A 16 20.57 -11.99 0.97
N ASP A 17 20.50 -10.97 1.83
CA ASP A 17 19.55 -10.97 2.95
C ASP A 17 18.11 -11.02 2.46
N PHE A 18 17.79 -10.28 1.40
CA PHE A 18 16.49 -10.37 0.78
C PHE A 18 16.21 -11.75 0.20
N ALA A 19 17.17 -12.33 -0.52
CA ALA A 19 16.98 -13.63 -1.17
C ALA A 19 16.78 -14.77 -0.16
N VAL A 20 17.59 -14.77 0.91
CA VAL A 20 17.66 -15.87 1.88
C VAL A 20 16.67 -15.68 3.03
N ASN A 21 16.60 -14.50 3.62
CA ASN A 21 15.83 -14.29 4.86
C ASN A 21 14.39 -13.87 4.60
N LEU A 22 14.10 -13.27 3.44
CA LEU A 22 12.77 -12.76 3.12
C LEU A 22 12.08 -13.60 2.03
N LEU A 23 12.75 -13.88 0.93
CA LEU A 23 12.14 -14.52 -0.23
C LEU A 23 12.07 -16.05 -0.13
N ALA A 24 13.19 -16.73 0.15
CA ALA A 24 13.25 -18.19 0.21
C ALA A 24 12.23 -18.83 1.17
N PRO A 25 11.96 -18.29 2.38
CA PRO A 25 10.95 -18.84 3.28
C PRO A 25 9.54 -18.74 2.70
N LYS A 26 9.22 -17.66 1.97
CA LYS A 26 7.91 -17.49 1.32
C LYS A 26 7.70 -18.45 0.16
N MET A 27 8.79 -18.90 -0.47
CA MET A 27 8.76 -19.92 -1.51
C MET A 27 8.69 -21.35 -0.95
N GLY A 28 8.87 -21.53 0.37
CA GLY A 28 8.97 -22.84 1.01
C GLY A 28 10.27 -23.57 0.68
N GLU A 29 11.34 -22.85 0.33
CA GLU A 29 12.65 -23.47 0.10
C GLU A 29 13.26 -23.91 1.43
N ILE A 30 13.86 -25.10 1.45
CA ILE A 30 14.44 -25.71 2.65
C ILE A 30 15.92 -25.31 2.73
N GLU A 31 16.31 -24.75 3.86
CA GLU A 31 17.70 -24.38 4.14
C GLU A 31 18.57 -25.66 4.33
N PRO A 32 19.72 -25.76 3.63
CA PRO A 32 20.65 -26.88 3.83
C PRO A 32 21.27 -26.85 5.22
N LYS A 33 21.47 -28.03 5.81
CA LYS A 33 22.13 -28.17 7.13
C LYS A 33 23.66 -28.21 7.04
N ASP A 34 24.20 -28.60 5.89
CA ASP A 34 25.64 -28.62 5.66
C ASP A 34 26.17 -27.27 5.18
N ILE A 35 27.34 -26.87 5.67
CA ILE A 35 27.95 -25.55 5.44
C ILE A 35 28.32 -25.36 3.96
N VAL A 36 28.79 -26.41 3.29
CA VAL A 36 29.19 -26.34 1.88
C VAL A 36 27.96 -26.16 0.99
N ASP A 37 26.90 -26.91 1.27
CA ASP A 37 25.63 -26.80 0.55
C ASP A 37 24.90 -25.49 0.86
N TRP A 38 25.02 -24.98 2.09
CA TRP A 38 24.50 -23.66 2.47
C TRP A 38 25.09 -22.55 1.61
N SER A 39 26.42 -22.49 1.49
CA SER A 39 27.09 -21.44 0.69
C SER A 39 26.67 -21.46 -0.79
N ARG A 40 26.54 -22.67 -1.37
CA ARG A 40 26.05 -22.84 -2.74
C ARG A 40 24.60 -22.40 -2.89
N TRP A 41 23.75 -22.78 -1.94
CA TRP A 41 22.33 -22.43 -1.91
C TRP A 41 22.13 -20.92 -1.79
N VAL A 42 22.86 -20.25 -0.90
CA VAL A 42 22.87 -18.78 -0.77
C VAL A 42 23.32 -18.11 -2.06
N GLY A 43 24.41 -18.59 -2.67
CA GLY A 43 24.93 -18.06 -3.93
C GLY A 43 23.91 -18.16 -5.08
N ALA A 44 23.20 -19.28 -5.18
CA ALA A 44 22.16 -19.48 -6.18
C ALA A 44 20.98 -18.51 -6.00
N HIS A 45 20.52 -18.33 -4.76
CA HIS A 45 19.43 -17.41 -4.41
C HIS A 45 19.77 -15.95 -4.68
N LYS A 46 20.95 -15.52 -4.22
CA LYS A 46 21.47 -14.17 -4.48
C LYS A 46 21.56 -13.90 -5.98
N LYS A 47 22.13 -14.81 -6.76
CA LYS A 47 22.27 -14.67 -8.23
C LYS A 47 20.90 -14.62 -8.92
N ARG A 48 19.95 -15.45 -8.48
CA ARG A 48 18.58 -15.45 -9.00
C ARG A 48 17.90 -14.10 -8.78
N VAL A 49 17.94 -13.57 -7.56
CA VAL A 49 17.39 -12.25 -7.21
C VAL A 49 18.05 -11.14 -8.03
N GLN A 50 19.38 -11.18 -8.17
CA GLN A 50 20.12 -10.19 -8.94
C GLN A 50 19.68 -10.15 -10.40
N ARG A 51 19.50 -11.30 -11.06
CA ARG A 51 19.04 -11.38 -12.46
C ARG A 51 17.64 -10.82 -12.66
N TYR A 52 16.74 -11.02 -11.71
CA TYR A 52 15.40 -10.42 -11.76
C TYR A 52 15.45 -8.91 -11.53
N LEU A 53 16.28 -8.44 -10.59
CA LEU A 53 16.44 -7.01 -10.35
C LEU A 53 17.06 -6.31 -11.56
N SER A 54 18.05 -6.91 -12.23
CA SER A 54 18.70 -6.39 -13.44
C SER A 54 17.85 -6.51 -14.71
N LEU A 55 16.66 -7.14 -14.63
CA LEU A 55 15.78 -7.39 -15.77
C LEU A 55 16.41 -8.30 -16.85
N GLU A 56 17.46 -9.06 -16.50
CA GLU A 56 18.04 -10.07 -17.37
C GLU A 56 17.15 -11.30 -17.54
N LEU A 57 16.22 -11.52 -16.60
CA LEU A 57 15.29 -12.63 -16.63
C LEU A 57 13.89 -12.13 -16.29
N ASP A 58 12.91 -12.57 -17.08
CA ASP A 58 11.50 -12.34 -16.76
C ASP A 58 11.07 -13.17 -15.57
N MET A 59 10.44 -12.51 -14.61
CA MET A 59 9.95 -13.17 -13.40
C MET A 59 8.64 -13.92 -13.67
N PRO A 60 8.55 -15.23 -13.41
CA PRO A 60 7.30 -15.98 -13.51
C PRO A 60 6.23 -15.39 -12.59
N LEU A 61 4.97 -15.42 -13.00
CA LEU A 61 3.86 -14.83 -12.24
C LEU A 61 3.75 -15.39 -10.82
N LYS A 62 3.89 -16.72 -10.66
CA LYS A 62 3.87 -17.38 -9.34
C LYS A 62 4.95 -16.80 -8.41
N LEU A 63 6.13 -16.52 -8.95
CA LEU A 63 7.24 -15.95 -8.19
C LEU A 63 7.01 -14.48 -7.82
N LYS A 64 6.32 -13.70 -8.66
CA LYS A 64 5.95 -12.31 -8.36
C LYS A 64 5.12 -12.22 -7.08
N TRP A 65 4.20 -13.17 -6.84
CA TRP A 65 3.38 -13.18 -5.63
C TRP A 65 4.18 -13.51 -4.37
N PHE A 66 5.08 -14.49 -4.42
CA PHE A 66 6.00 -14.74 -3.32
C PHE A 66 6.91 -13.54 -3.03
N TRP A 67 7.39 -12.89 -4.09
CA TRP A 67 8.19 -11.67 -3.99
C TRP A 67 7.44 -10.53 -3.31
N ILE A 68 6.18 -10.30 -3.70
CA ILE A 68 5.32 -9.29 -3.05
C ILE A 68 5.10 -9.64 -1.57
N SER A 69 4.89 -10.90 -1.24
CA SER A 69 4.69 -11.35 0.15
C SER A 69 5.93 -11.27 1.04
N ALA A 70 7.12 -11.19 0.43
CA ALA A 70 8.40 -11.03 1.11
C ALA A 70 8.72 -9.56 1.42
N LEU A 71 7.99 -8.61 0.84
CA LEU A 71 8.18 -7.17 1.08
C LEU A 71 7.35 -6.69 2.27
N PRO A 72 7.82 -5.67 3.02
CA PRO A 72 7.00 -5.00 4.01
C PRO A 72 5.75 -4.36 3.38
N ASN A 73 4.66 -4.27 4.15
CA ASN A 73 3.33 -3.84 3.66
C ASN A 73 3.38 -2.58 2.79
N LYS A 74 4.11 -1.54 3.20
CA LYS A 74 4.29 -0.29 2.43
C LYS A 74 4.74 -0.55 0.98
N TYR A 75 5.76 -1.39 0.79
CA TYR A 75 6.32 -1.68 -0.53
C TYR A 75 5.52 -2.74 -1.28
N ALA A 76 4.97 -3.72 -0.57
CA ALA A 76 4.10 -4.73 -1.14
C ALA A 76 2.86 -4.10 -1.79
N THR A 77 2.23 -3.13 -1.13
CA THR A 77 1.08 -2.38 -1.66
C THR A 77 1.45 -1.64 -2.93
N LEU A 78 2.55 -0.89 -2.93
CA LEU A 78 3.02 -0.17 -4.13
C LEU A 78 3.31 -1.10 -5.32
N VAL A 79 3.87 -2.30 -5.08
CA VAL A 79 4.08 -3.28 -6.15
C VAL A 79 2.76 -3.85 -6.66
N LYS A 80 1.80 -4.11 -5.77
CA LYS A 80 0.45 -4.59 -6.15
C LYS A 80 -0.30 -3.55 -6.97
N GLU A 81 -0.29 -2.29 -6.57
CA GLU A 81 -0.90 -1.19 -7.32
C GLU A 81 -0.33 -1.08 -8.73
N ARG A 82 1.00 -1.13 -8.88
CA ARG A 82 1.65 -1.12 -10.20
C ARG A 82 1.31 -2.34 -11.04
N LEU A 83 1.20 -3.52 -10.41
CA LEU A 83 0.82 -4.74 -11.11
C LEU A 83 -0.64 -4.67 -11.59
N ASN A 84 -1.54 -4.17 -10.76
CA ASN A 84 -2.95 -3.98 -11.07
C ASN A 84 -3.12 -2.94 -12.19
N ALA A 85 -2.42 -1.81 -12.10
CA ALA A 85 -2.40 -0.79 -13.15
C ALA A 85 -1.89 -1.35 -14.49
N ALA A 86 -0.83 -2.17 -14.47
CA ALA A 86 -0.32 -2.84 -15.66
C ALA A 86 -1.30 -3.86 -16.26
N GLN A 87 -2.26 -4.36 -15.48
CA GLN A 87 -3.34 -5.24 -15.93
C GLN A 87 -4.61 -4.48 -16.35
N GLY A 88 -4.58 -3.15 -16.36
CA GLY A 88 -5.71 -2.31 -16.76
C GLY A 88 -6.68 -1.97 -15.63
N TYR A 89 -6.40 -2.38 -14.38
CA TYR A 89 -7.17 -1.94 -13.22
C TYR A 89 -6.72 -0.54 -12.83
N THR A 90 -7.54 0.47 -13.15
CA THR A 90 -7.29 1.87 -12.80
C THR A 90 -7.74 2.23 -11.39
N LEU A 91 -8.62 1.40 -10.81
CA LEU A 91 -9.13 1.53 -9.45
C LEU A 91 -8.49 0.48 -8.55
N PRO A 92 -8.18 0.79 -7.27
CA PRO A 92 -7.71 -0.19 -6.32
C PRO A 92 -8.72 -1.34 -6.21
N LEU A 93 -8.23 -2.58 -6.22
CA LEU A 93 -9.09 -3.75 -6.04
C LEU A 93 -9.80 -3.63 -4.69
N PRO A 94 -11.12 -3.88 -4.62
CA PRO A 94 -11.83 -3.88 -3.35
C PRO A 94 -11.19 -4.91 -2.43
N VAL A 95 -10.86 -4.50 -1.21
CA VAL A 95 -10.35 -5.40 -0.19
C VAL A 95 -11.49 -6.36 0.17
N LEU A 96 -11.39 -7.61 -0.30
CA LEU A 96 -12.33 -8.67 0.05
C LEU A 96 -12.15 -9.00 1.53
N SER A 97 -13.06 -8.48 2.36
CA SER A 97 -13.08 -8.63 3.81
C SER A 97 -13.64 -10.00 4.21
N SER A 98 -12.76 -10.99 4.28
CA SER A 98 -12.98 -12.20 5.07
C SER A 98 -11.85 -12.33 6.10
N CYS A 99 -11.85 -11.46 7.12
CA CYS A 99 -10.95 -11.58 8.27
C CYS A 99 -11.69 -11.07 9.52
N ASP A 100 -11.60 -11.84 10.62
CA ASP A 100 -12.26 -11.63 11.93
C ASP A 100 -11.86 -10.33 12.66
N SER A 101 -11.01 -9.49 12.06
CA SER A 101 -10.67 -8.16 12.58
C SER A 101 -10.29 -7.20 11.44
N VAL A 102 -10.77 -5.97 11.55
CA VAL A 102 -10.48 -4.87 10.62
C VAL A 102 -9.60 -3.85 11.33
N VAL A 103 -8.45 -3.52 10.74
CA VAL A 103 -7.51 -2.52 11.28
C VAL A 103 -8.10 -1.13 11.07
N SER A 104 -8.14 -0.32 12.15
CA SER A 104 -8.61 1.06 12.08
C SER A 104 -7.62 1.96 11.32
N GLY A 105 -8.15 2.87 10.51
CA GLY A 105 -7.41 3.92 9.80
C GLY A 105 -7.46 5.29 10.49
N VAL A 106 -7.48 5.32 11.83
CA VAL A 106 -7.42 6.58 12.60
C VAL A 106 -6.24 7.49 12.19
N PRO A 107 -5.01 6.98 11.94
CA PRO A 107 -3.92 7.84 11.46
C PRO A 107 -4.26 8.56 10.15
N GLU A 108 -4.89 7.86 9.20
CA GLU A 108 -5.32 8.41 7.92
C GLU A 108 -6.43 9.45 8.10
N LEU A 109 -7.37 9.23 9.04
CA LEU A 109 -8.37 10.22 9.42
C LEU A 109 -7.75 11.51 9.95
N LEU A 110 -6.79 11.38 10.87
CA LEU A 110 -6.12 12.53 11.46
C LEU A 110 -5.32 13.31 10.40
N SER A 111 -4.66 12.60 9.48
CA SER A 111 -3.96 13.23 8.36
C SER A 111 -4.92 13.99 7.45
N ALA A 112 -6.07 13.40 7.11
CA ALA A 112 -7.07 14.02 6.25
C ALA A 112 -7.64 15.31 6.88
N SER A 113 -7.95 15.29 8.18
CA SER A 113 -8.35 16.48 8.93
C SER A 113 -7.27 17.56 8.95
N ALA A 114 -6.00 17.17 9.12
CA ALA A 114 -4.89 18.11 9.10
C ALA A 114 -4.71 18.75 7.71
N ASP A 115 -4.91 17.99 6.64
CA ASP A 115 -4.84 18.49 5.26
C ASP A 115 -5.94 19.53 4.97
N ILE A 116 -7.17 19.35 5.50
CA ILE A 116 -8.21 20.39 5.43
C ILE A 116 -7.71 21.64 6.15
N ALA A 117 -7.28 21.51 7.41
CA ALA A 117 -6.86 22.65 8.23
C ALA A 117 -5.74 23.47 7.57
N LYS A 118 -4.83 22.80 6.86
CA LYS A 118 -3.74 23.44 6.12
C LYS A 118 -4.22 24.28 4.92
N ASN A 119 -5.36 23.93 4.33
CA ASN A 119 -5.86 24.54 3.10
C ASN A 119 -7.10 25.43 3.34
N LEU A 120 -7.36 25.84 4.58
CA LEU A 120 -8.52 26.69 4.95
C LEU A 120 -8.40 28.17 4.53
N GLU A 121 -7.32 28.57 3.87
CA GLU A 121 -7.11 29.96 3.42
C GLU A 121 -8.34 30.59 2.72
N PRO A 122 -9.03 29.90 1.77
CA PRO A 122 -10.22 30.44 1.11
C PRO A 122 -11.46 30.59 2.00
N ALA A 123 -11.38 30.21 3.28
CA ALA A 123 -12.51 30.23 4.21
C ALA A 123 -12.29 31.21 5.37
N TYR A 124 -11.17 31.94 5.40
CA TYR A 124 -10.78 32.77 6.56
C TYR A 124 -11.64 34.02 6.75
N ASP A 125 -12.20 34.58 5.69
CA ASP A 125 -13.18 35.67 5.75
C ASP A 125 -14.62 35.16 5.94
N GLY A 126 -14.81 33.84 5.89
CA GLY A 126 -16.10 33.18 6.04
C GLY A 126 -17.01 33.26 4.83
N ILE A 127 -16.52 33.76 3.68
CA ILE A 127 -17.31 33.94 2.46
C ILE A 127 -16.53 33.39 1.27
N TYR A 128 -17.07 32.39 0.58
CA TYR A 128 -16.49 31.94 -0.68
C TYR A 128 -16.97 32.86 -1.83
N ASP A 129 -16.05 33.60 -2.46
CA ASP A 129 -16.38 34.53 -3.53
C ASP A 129 -15.34 34.59 -4.66
N GLU A 130 -15.51 35.55 -5.57
CA GLU A 130 -14.64 35.74 -6.74
C GLU A 130 -13.28 36.38 -6.43
N HIS A 131 -13.06 36.82 -5.19
CA HIS A 131 -11.78 37.32 -4.69
C HIS A 131 -10.89 36.19 -4.16
N ASP A 132 -11.46 35.00 -3.94
CA ASP A 132 -10.70 33.81 -3.58
C ASP A 132 -9.79 33.33 -4.71
N SER A 133 -8.60 32.88 -4.34
CA SER A 133 -7.74 32.17 -5.27
C SER A 133 -8.38 30.85 -5.68
N LEU A 134 -8.63 30.68 -6.98
CA LEU A 134 -9.10 29.41 -7.55
C LEU A 134 -8.15 28.25 -7.24
N GLU A 135 -6.83 28.50 -7.19
CA GLU A 135 -5.87 27.47 -6.85
C GLU A 135 -6.00 27.02 -5.40
N ALA A 136 -6.12 27.96 -4.45
CA ALA A 136 -6.30 27.65 -3.04
C ALA A 136 -7.65 26.97 -2.78
N SER A 137 -8.71 27.45 -3.44
CA SER A 137 -10.06 26.88 -3.39
C SER A 137 -10.10 25.43 -3.90
N ASN A 138 -9.42 25.13 -5.01
CA ASN A 138 -9.32 23.76 -5.51
C ASN A 138 -8.56 22.85 -4.53
N LYS A 139 -7.48 23.32 -3.90
CA LYS A 139 -6.77 22.54 -2.87
C LYS A 139 -7.66 22.25 -1.65
N LEU A 140 -8.49 23.21 -1.25
CA LEU A 140 -9.47 23.01 -0.19
C LEU A 140 -10.52 21.98 -0.60
N ILE A 141 -11.08 22.07 -1.81
CA ILE A 141 -12.04 21.10 -2.35
C ILE A 141 -11.44 19.70 -2.39
N ASP A 142 -10.23 19.54 -2.92
CA ASP A 142 -9.54 18.24 -2.98
C ASP A 142 -9.33 17.64 -1.59
N SER A 143 -8.98 18.47 -0.61
CA SER A 143 -8.79 18.06 0.78
C SER A 143 -10.11 17.62 1.43
N LEU A 144 -11.20 18.36 1.18
CA LEU A 144 -12.54 18.04 1.67
C LEU A 144 -13.06 16.73 1.06
N LEU A 145 -12.95 16.56 -0.25
CA LEU A 145 -13.39 15.36 -0.96
C LEU A 145 -12.58 14.14 -0.54
N ARG A 146 -11.25 14.25 -0.46
CA ARG A 146 -10.38 13.19 0.05
C ARG A 146 -10.79 12.80 1.47
N SER A 147 -11.04 13.76 2.34
CA SER A 147 -11.46 13.49 3.72
C SER A 147 -12.82 12.79 3.78
N ALA A 148 -13.79 13.21 2.98
CA ALA A 148 -15.09 12.56 2.88
C ALA A 148 -14.97 11.07 2.51
N VAL A 149 -14.12 10.76 1.52
CA VAL A 149 -13.81 9.38 1.12
C VAL A 149 -13.20 8.61 2.30
N THR A 150 -12.17 9.17 2.95
CA THR A 150 -11.51 8.52 4.10
C THR A 150 -12.47 8.26 5.26
N TYR A 151 -13.37 9.22 5.58
CA TYR A 151 -14.38 9.04 6.63
C TYR A 151 -15.34 7.90 6.31
N VAL A 152 -15.78 7.80 5.05
CA VAL A 152 -16.71 6.76 4.62
C VAL A 152 -16.03 5.40 4.59
N GLU A 153 -14.78 5.33 4.14
CA GLU A 153 -13.99 4.11 4.20
C GLU A 153 -13.80 3.64 5.65
N GLU A 154 -13.52 4.54 6.58
CA GLU A 154 -13.41 4.16 8.00
C GLU A 154 -14.76 3.72 8.56
N ALA A 155 -15.87 4.40 8.23
CA ALA A 155 -17.20 3.95 8.63
C ALA A 155 -17.53 2.54 8.10
N ARG A 156 -17.12 2.23 6.86
CA ARG A 156 -17.25 0.88 6.28
C ARG A 156 -16.37 -0.13 7.02
N LYS A 157 -15.16 0.24 7.45
CA LYS A 157 -14.31 -0.63 8.27
C LYS A 157 -14.94 -0.93 9.63
N VAL A 158 -15.50 0.08 10.30
CA VAL A 158 -16.25 -0.09 11.55
C VAL A 158 -17.43 -1.04 11.34
N HIS A 159 -18.19 -0.85 10.26
CA HIS A 159 -19.29 -1.74 9.90
C HIS A 159 -18.81 -3.19 9.68
N ASN A 160 -17.77 -3.37 8.89
CA ASN A 160 -17.23 -4.69 8.58
C ASN A 160 -16.64 -5.39 9.81
N GLY A 161 -16.03 -4.64 10.74
CA GLY A 161 -15.41 -5.18 11.94
C GLY A 161 -16.37 -5.44 13.10
N THR A 162 -17.49 -4.71 13.19
CA THR A 162 -18.38 -4.74 14.37
C THR A 162 -19.83 -5.06 14.04
N GLY A 163 -20.23 -4.99 12.77
CA GLY A 163 -21.62 -5.08 12.33
C GLY A 163 -22.43 -3.77 12.51
N ALA A 164 -21.88 -2.74 13.14
CA ALA A 164 -22.58 -1.48 13.37
C ALA A 164 -22.90 -0.76 12.04
N THR A 165 -24.11 -0.25 11.88
CA THR A 165 -24.56 0.43 10.63
C THR A 165 -24.79 1.93 10.78
N GLY A 166 -24.80 2.46 12.01
CA GLY A 166 -25.18 3.83 12.35
C GLY A 166 -26.63 3.96 12.81
N SER A 167 -26.90 4.88 13.74
CA SER A 167 -28.23 5.16 14.32
C SER A 167 -29.04 6.14 13.49
N ASP A 168 -28.41 7.25 13.08
CA ASP A 168 -29.06 8.35 12.38
C ASP A 168 -28.82 8.32 10.87
N PHE A 169 -27.67 7.77 10.46
CA PHE A 169 -27.27 7.62 9.06
C PHE A 169 -26.75 6.20 8.82
N ASN A 170 -27.23 5.55 7.77
CA ASN A 170 -26.81 4.18 7.46
C ASN A 170 -25.58 4.18 6.53
N VAL A 171 -24.51 3.52 6.96
CA VAL A 171 -23.27 3.38 6.16
C VAL A 171 -23.50 2.83 4.75
N LYS A 172 -24.56 2.04 4.55
CA LYS A 172 -24.91 1.44 3.24
C LYS A 172 -25.50 2.44 2.25
N ASP A 173 -25.99 3.58 2.73
CA ASP A 173 -26.59 4.61 1.88
C ASP A 173 -25.52 5.47 1.18
N PHE A 174 -24.28 5.45 1.68
CA PHE A 174 -23.17 6.21 1.13
C PHE A 174 -22.49 5.46 -0.02
N LYS A 175 -22.81 5.90 -1.25
CA LYS A 175 -22.14 5.49 -2.49
C LYS A 175 -21.21 6.60 -2.96
N PHE A 176 -19.93 6.43 -2.67
CA PHE A 176 -18.83 7.15 -3.31
C PHE A 176 -18.20 6.21 -4.33
#